data_AF-A0A7S0UKC2-F1
#
_entry.id   AF-A0A7S0UKC2-F1
#
_cell.length_a   1.000
_cell.length_b   1.000
_cell.length_c   1.000
_cell.angle_alpha   90.00
_cell.angle_beta   90.00
_cell.angle_gamma   90.00
#
_symmetry.space_group_name_H-M   'P 1'
#
loop_
_entity.id
_entity.type
_entity.pdbx_description
1 polymer ?
#
loop_
_entity_poly.entity_id
_entity_poly.type
_entity_poly.pdbx_seq_one_letter_code
_entity_poly.pdbx_strand_id
1 'polypeptide(L)'
;ANVARTMTARRMESLKLLSGGVAGTVAACITNPLEVVKTQLQSSNSAKCHPSEIFKKIFDTDGIPGFWRGLPPTLMGIIPSRSAYFYAYQKMKTFLDPTLPEGSPPNALIAGFTAGIVGNTLTNPIWMVRTRMQILVDAAAGQRQYSGYGDAIKTIFREEGIGGFYKGISASYWGCAEGAMQFLIYEQLKSKLITRQNKKRREEGLRPTQELSKATYFWAAAASKAVAAVATYPHEVARTRMREQARAGVFKYQLGMWDTLGVMAKEEGFKSLYSGMGVHLMKVVPNSALMFLTYECVRTWLDRYEVVN
;
A
#
# COMPACT_ATOMS: atom_id res chain seq x y z
N ALA A 1 13.42 -38.64 24.25
CA ALA A 1 12.74 -37.59 25.04
C ALA A 1 12.55 -36.38 24.14
N ASN A 2 11.37 -36.21 23.53
CA ASN A 2 11.03 -34.98 22.83
C ASN A 2 10.75 -33.93 23.89
N VAL A 3 11.70 -33.02 24.10
CA VAL A 3 11.53 -31.87 24.99
C VAL A 3 10.43 -31.01 24.39
N ALA A 4 9.19 -31.14 24.89
CA ALA A 4 8.12 -30.20 24.59
C ALA A 4 8.58 -28.82 25.09
N ARG A 5 9.02 -27.97 24.15
CA ARG A 5 9.41 -26.62 24.50
C ARG A 5 8.14 -25.84 24.77
N THR A 6 7.94 -25.46 26.02
CA THR A 6 6.78 -24.70 26.48
C THR A 6 7.01 -23.20 26.26
N MET A 7 5.97 -22.48 25.82
CA MET A 7 6.05 -21.06 25.56
C MET A 7 4.79 -20.32 26.04
N THR A 8 4.97 -19.17 26.69
CA THR A 8 3.87 -18.35 27.19
C THR A 8 3.09 -17.67 26.06
N ALA A 9 1.78 -17.48 26.25
CA ALA A 9 0.90 -16.86 25.26
C ALA A 9 1.39 -15.47 24.78
N ARG A 10 1.86 -14.60 25.70
CA ARG A 10 2.44 -13.29 25.38
C ARG A 10 3.71 -13.40 24.50
N ARG A 11 4.52 -14.43 24.73
CA ARG A 11 5.72 -14.68 23.92
C ARG A 11 5.35 -15.18 22.53
N MET A 12 4.27 -15.96 22.42
CA MET A 12 3.74 -16.37 21.12
C MET A 12 3.17 -15.19 20.32
N GLU A 13 2.42 -14.28 20.93
CA GLU A 13 1.90 -13.08 20.26
C GLU A 13 3.03 -12.16 19.77
N SER A 14 4.03 -11.91 20.60
CA SER A 14 5.20 -11.10 20.21
C SER A 14 6.01 -11.77 19.09
N LEU A 15 6.15 -13.09 19.08
CA LEU A 15 6.80 -13.82 17.98
C LEU A 15 5.99 -13.77 16.68
N LYS A 16 4.65 -13.85 16.75
CA LYS A 16 3.78 -13.61 15.59
C LYS A 16 3.94 -12.18 15.05
N LEU A 17 4.02 -11.18 15.93
CA LEU A 17 4.27 -9.80 15.53
C LEU A 17 5.65 -9.63 14.85
N LEU A 18 6.70 -10.17 15.47
CA LEU A 18 8.07 -10.15 14.94
C LEU A 18 8.15 -10.84 13.58
N SER A 19 7.51 -12.00 13.45
CA SER A 19 7.46 -12.72 12.18
C SER A 19 6.76 -11.93 11.08
N GLY A 20 5.70 -11.19 11.39
CA GLY A 20 5.03 -10.32 10.43
C GLY A 20 5.95 -9.18 9.97
N GLY A 21 6.73 -8.62 10.90
CA GLY A 21 7.75 -7.62 10.58
C GLY A 21 8.88 -8.16 9.70
N VAL A 22 9.40 -9.35 10.01
CA VAL A 22 10.43 -10.02 9.21
C VAL A 22 9.90 -10.38 7.82
N ALA A 23 8.69 -10.95 7.74
CA ALA A 23 8.00 -11.25 6.48
C ALA A 23 7.87 -10.01 5.60
N GLY A 24 7.39 -8.90 6.17
CA GLY A 24 7.24 -7.63 5.46
C GLY A 24 8.57 -7.08 4.96
N THR A 25 9.63 -7.22 5.75
CA THR A 25 10.99 -6.78 5.39
C THR A 25 11.54 -7.61 4.24
N VAL A 26 11.47 -8.95 4.33
CA VAL A 26 11.93 -9.87 3.28
C VAL A 26 11.15 -9.63 1.99
N ALA A 27 9.82 -9.50 2.08
CA ALA A 27 8.97 -9.20 0.95
C ALA A 27 9.34 -7.85 0.31
N ALA A 28 9.60 -6.81 1.12
CA ALA A 28 10.04 -5.52 0.62
C ALA A 28 11.39 -5.62 -0.10
N CYS A 29 12.37 -6.34 0.44
CA CYS A 29 13.68 -6.53 -0.18
C CYS A 29 13.61 -7.25 -1.54
N ILE A 30 12.79 -8.30 -1.63
CA ILE A 30 12.64 -9.10 -2.86
C ILE A 30 11.82 -8.35 -3.92
N THR A 31 10.78 -7.62 -3.50
CA THR A 31 9.88 -6.92 -4.43
C THR A 31 10.32 -5.50 -4.77
N ASN A 32 11.39 -4.98 -4.14
CA ASN A 32 11.86 -3.61 -4.38
C ASN A 32 12.20 -3.32 -5.85
N PRO A 33 12.82 -4.22 -6.64
CA PRO A 33 13.08 -3.96 -8.05
C PRO A 33 11.82 -3.61 -8.84
N LEU A 34 10.72 -4.35 -8.60
CA LEU A 34 9.42 -4.09 -9.22
C LEU A 34 8.79 -2.79 -8.71
N GLU A 35 9.00 -2.45 -7.43
CA GLU A 35 8.56 -1.17 -6.88
C GLU A 35 9.25 0.01 -7.54
N VAL A 36 10.58 -0.05 -7.74
CA VAL A 36 11.32 1.02 -8.40
C VAL A 36 10.82 1.21 -9.83
N VAL A 37 10.67 0.13 -10.60
CA VAL A 37 10.13 0.21 -11.97
C VAL A 37 8.70 0.76 -11.99
N LYS A 38 7.83 0.32 -11.06
CA LYS A 38 6.47 0.85 -10.92
C LYS A 38 6.49 2.36 -10.66
N THR A 39 7.27 2.81 -9.69
CA THR A 39 7.32 4.22 -9.29
C THR A 39 7.88 5.11 -10.41
N GLN A 40 8.83 4.60 -11.19
CA GLN A 40 9.33 5.29 -12.39
C GLN A 40 8.29 5.39 -13.49
N LEU A 41 7.53 4.32 -13.78
CA LEU A 41 6.42 4.39 -14.73
C LEU A 41 5.32 5.36 -14.27
N GLN A 42 5.12 5.48 -12.95
CA GLN A 42 4.24 6.49 -12.36
C GLN A 42 4.83 7.91 -12.34
N SER A 43 6.03 8.13 -12.91
CA SER A 43 6.71 9.42 -13.02
C SER A 43 6.41 10.14 -14.35
N SER A 44 6.42 11.47 -14.28
CA SER A 44 6.51 12.48 -15.33
C SER A 44 6.85 11.96 -16.70
N ASN A 45 8.12 11.60 -16.75
CA ASN A 45 8.91 11.45 -17.94
C ASN A 45 8.78 10.06 -18.54
N SER A 46 8.35 9.08 -17.74
CA SER A 46 8.32 7.67 -18.10
C SER A 46 6.92 7.08 -18.19
N ALA A 47 5.88 7.94 -18.11
CA ALA A 47 4.49 7.53 -18.14
C ALA A 47 4.12 6.64 -19.34
N LYS A 48 4.77 6.85 -20.48
CA LYS A 48 4.52 6.17 -21.77
C LYS A 48 5.55 5.09 -22.10
N CYS A 49 6.59 4.93 -21.29
CA CYS A 49 7.66 3.96 -21.55
C CYS A 49 7.22 2.53 -21.24
N HIS A 50 7.86 1.56 -21.89
CA HIS A 50 7.66 0.17 -21.55
C HIS A 50 8.44 -0.22 -20.27
N PRO A 51 7.92 -1.15 -19.44
CA PRO A 51 8.62 -1.58 -18.24
C PRO A 51 10.05 -2.10 -18.48
N SER A 52 10.30 -2.73 -19.63
CA SER A 52 11.62 -3.22 -20.05
C SER A 52 12.60 -2.07 -20.34
N GLU A 53 12.13 -0.96 -20.91
CA GLU A 53 12.94 0.22 -21.17
C GLU A 53 13.37 0.87 -19.85
N ILE A 54 12.46 0.97 -18.88
CA ILE A 54 12.77 1.50 -17.55
C ILE A 54 13.75 0.59 -16.81
N PHE A 55 13.55 -0.72 -16.88
CA PHE A 55 14.47 -1.69 -16.31
C PHE A 55 15.89 -1.51 -16.89
N LYS A 56 15.99 -1.44 -18.22
CA LYS A 56 17.27 -1.23 -18.91
C LYS A 56 17.89 0.12 -18.54
N LYS A 57 17.10 1.19 -18.50
CA LYS A 57 17.56 2.54 -18.12
C LYS A 57 18.13 2.57 -16.70
N ILE A 58 17.49 1.91 -15.74
CA ILE A 58 17.99 1.79 -14.36
C ILE A 58 19.32 1.03 -14.35
N PHE A 59 19.38 -0.10 -15.06
CA PHE A 59 20.58 -0.92 -15.13
C PHE A 59 21.76 -0.17 -15.77
N ASP A 60 21.52 0.55 -16.86
CA ASP A 60 22.56 1.30 -17.58
C ASP A 60 23.05 2.53 -16.80
N THR A 61 22.17 3.19 -16.03
CA THR A 61 22.52 4.42 -15.28
C THR A 61 23.16 4.13 -13.93
N ASP A 62 22.60 3.21 -13.16
CA ASP A 62 22.94 3.00 -11.74
C ASP A 62 23.37 1.57 -11.42
N GLY A 63 23.32 0.68 -12.41
CA GLY A 63 23.58 -0.75 -12.21
C GLY A 63 22.57 -1.42 -11.27
N ILE A 64 23.01 -2.55 -10.73
CA ILE A 64 22.22 -3.40 -9.82
C ILE A 64 21.74 -2.63 -8.56
N PRO A 65 22.55 -1.78 -7.90
CA PRO A 65 22.11 -1.02 -6.72
C PRO A 65 20.91 -0.10 -6.97
N GLY A 66 20.69 0.36 -8.21
CA GLY A 66 19.56 1.21 -8.59
C GLY A 66 18.20 0.59 -8.24
N PHE A 67 18.08 -0.74 -8.33
CA PHE A 67 16.84 -1.47 -8.03
C PHE A 67 16.49 -1.53 -6.53
N TRP A 68 17.43 -1.21 -5.64
CA TRP A 68 17.20 -1.15 -4.18
C TRP A 68 17.03 0.28 -3.64
N ARG A 69 16.92 1.27 -4.52
CA ARG A 69 16.60 2.65 -4.12
C ARG A 69 15.27 2.72 -3.39
N GLY A 70 15.25 3.58 -2.38
CA GLY A 70 14.11 3.73 -1.47
C GLY A 70 13.94 2.61 -0.44
N LEU A 71 14.74 1.53 -0.44
CA LEU A 71 14.61 0.47 0.57
C LEU A 71 14.89 0.97 2.00
N PRO A 72 15.99 1.69 2.32
CA PRO A 72 16.25 2.20 3.67
C PRO A 72 15.10 3.03 4.27
N PRO A 73 14.52 4.06 3.60
CA PRO A 73 13.37 4.77 4.16
C PRO A 73 12.13 3.88 4.26
N THR A 74 11.96 2.90 3.37
CA THR A 74 10.87 1.91 3.50
C THR A 74 10.99 1.14 4.81
N LEU A 75 12.16 0.59 5.11
CA LEU A 75 12.41 -0.20 6.32
C LEU A 75 12.22 0.65 7.59
N MET A 76 12.75 1.87 7.59
CA MET A 76 12.56 2.80 8.70
C MET A 76 11.09 3.21 8.88
N GLY A 77 10.32 3.31 7.79
CA GLY A 77 8.93 3.76 7.82
C GLY A 77 7.91 2.71 8.24
N ILE A 78 8.20 1.41 8.08
CA ILE A 78 7.24 0.32 8.38
C ILE A 78 6.78 0.35 9.83
N ILE A 79 7.72 0.38 10.79
CA ILE A 79 7.40 0.29 12.22
C ILE A 79 6.62 1.51 12.70
N PRO A 80 7.07 2.77 12.45
CA PRO A 80 6.31 3.95 12.86
C PRO A 80 4.93 4.02 12.21
N SER A 81 4.82 3.66 10.92
CA SER A 81 3.55 3.67 10.19
C SER A 81 2.54 2.71 10.81
N ARG A 82 2.95 1.46 11.05
CA ARG A 82 2.08 0.45 11.68
C ARG A 82 1.73 0.82 13.11
N SER A 83 2.71 1.31 13.88
CA SER A 83 2.48 1.69 15.29
C SER A 83 1.48 2.84 15.40
N ALA A 84 1.65 3.90 14.61
CA ALA A 84 0.72 5.02 14.58
C ALA A 84 -0.67 4.61 14.11
N TYR A 85 -0.76 3.75 13.09
CA TYR A 85 -2.03 3.20 12.62
C TYR A 85 -2.76 2.43 13.73
N PHE A 86 -2.12 1.43 14.35
CA PHE A 86 -2.77 0.61 15.37
C PHE A 86 -3.14 1.41 16.62
N TYR A 87 -2.29 2.35 17.03
CA TYR A 87 -2.60 3.24 18.15
C TYR A 87 -3.82 4.11 17.86
N ALA A 88 -3.84 4.80 16.71
CA ALA A 88 -4.95 5.65 16.32
C ALA A 88 -6.24 4.84 16.10
N TYR A 89 -6.13 3.64 15.55
CA TYR A 89 -7.25 2.73 15.35
C TYR A 89 -7.90 2.33 16.68
N GLN A 90 -7.10 1.91 17.67
CA GLN A 90 -7.61 1.51 18.98
C GLN A 90 -8.23 2.70 19.71
N LYS A 91 -7.58 3.87 19.68
CA LYS A 91 -8.11 5.10 20.29
C LYS A 91 -9.42 5.54 19.65
N MET A 92 -9.53 5.46 18.33
CA MET A 92 -10.75 5.85 17.64
C MET A 92 -11.91 4.87 17.90
N LYS A 93 -11.63 3.56 17.99
CA LYS A 93 -12.63 2.57 18.40
C LYS A 93 -13.24 2.88 19.77
N THR A 94 -12.38 3.12 20.77
CA THR A 94 -12.83 3.46 22.13
C THR A 94 -13.58 4.79 22.17
N PHE A 95 -13.18 5.76 21.34
CA PHE A 95 -13.88 7.04 21.22
C PHE A 95 -15.28 6.89 20.59
N LEU A 96 -15.43 6.00 19.61
CA LEU A 96 -16.70 5.78 18.91
C LEU A 96 -17.66 4.85 19.65
N ASP A 97 -17.16 4.00 20.55
CA ASP A 97 -17.93 2.98 21.27
C ASP A 97 -19.27 3.48 21.88
N PRO A 98 -19.33 4.69 22.50
CA PRO A 98 -20.59 5.21 23.04
C PRO A 98 -21.69 5.47 22.00
N THR A 99 -21.31 5.63 20.72
CA THR A 99 -22.22 5.98 19.61
C THR A 99 -22.39 4.85 18.60
N LEU A 100 -21.34 4.05 18.39
CA LEU A 100 -21.28 2.94 17.47
C LEU A 100 -20.63 1.76 18.20
N PRO A 101 -21.39 0.69 18.52
CA PRO A 101 -20.87 -0.44 19.28
C PRO A 101 -19.58 -0.99 18.68
N GLU A 102 -18.62 -1.33 19.53
CA GLU A 102 -17.39 -2.01 19.11
C GLU A 102 -17.72 -3.29 18.32
N GLY A 103 -17.10 -3.43 17.15
CA GLY A 103 -17.34 -4.54 16.22
C GLY A 103 -18.37 -4.23 15.12
N SER A 104 -19.10 -3.12 15.20
CA SER A 104 -19.94 -2.67 14.09
C SER A 104 -19.10 -2.29 12.85
N PRO A 105 -19.52 -2.65 11.62
CA PRO A 105 -18.79 -2.29 10.41
C PRO A 105 -18.54 -0.77 10.27
N PRO A 106 -19.50 0.12 10.58
CA PRO A 106 -19.26 1.57 10.55
C PRO A 106 -18.15 2.02 11.53
N ASN A 107 -18.13 1.49 12.76
CA ASN A 107 -17.07 1.80 13.72
C ASN A 107 -15.69 1.40 13.15
N ALA A 108 -15.56 0.14 12.67
CA ALA A 108 -14.31 -0.36 12.13
C ALA A 108 -13.82 0.44 10.90
N LEU A 109 -14.75 0.88 10.03
CA LEU A 109 -14.44 1.69 8.86
C LEU A 109 -13.96 3.09 9.22
N ILE A 110 -14.67 3.79 10.12
CA ILE A 110 -14.29 5.14 10.56
C ILE A 110 -12.96 5.08 11.31
N ALA A 111 -12.80 4.15 12.25
CA ALA A 111 -11.55 3.94 12.97
C ALA A 111 -10.39 3.63 12.02
N GLY A 112 -10.61 2.76 11.02
CA GLY A 112 -9.63 2.42 10.00
C GLY A 112 -9.21 3.61 9.14
N PHE A 113 -10.18 4.45 8.75
CA PHE A 113 -9.93 5.65 7.96
C PHE A 113 -9.16 6.72 8.74
N THR A 114 -9.57 7.03 9.97
CA THR A 114 -8.85 7.97 10.84
C THR A 114 -7.44 7.48 11.15
N ALA A 115 -7.28 6.19 11.44
CA ALA A 115 -5.96 5.59 11.64
C ALA A 115 -5.07 5.72 10.41
N GLY A 116 -5.65 5.53 9.22
CA GLY A 116 -4.97 5.75 7.94
C GLY A 116 -4.51 7.19 7.75
N ILE A 117 -5.36 8.17 8.08
CA ILE A 117 -5.00 9.60 8.04
C ILE A 117 -3.85 9.89 8.99
N VAL A 118 -3.98 9.56 10.29
CA VAL A 118 -2.95 9.83 11.31
C VAL A 118 -1.62 9.17 10.94
N GLY A 119 -1.66 7.90 10.52
CA GLY A 119 -0.47 7.17 10.09
C GLY A 119 0.20 7.79 8.86
N ASN A 120 -0.57 8.20 7.86
CA ASN A 120 -0.03 8.87 6.67
C ASN A 120 0.54 10.24 7.02
N THR A 121 -0.11 11.05 7.87
CA THR A 121 0.39 12.36 8.28
C THR A 121 1.73 12.25 8.99
N LEU A 122 1.85 11.34 9.96
CA LEU A 122 3.08 11.15 10.71
C LEU A 122 4.23 10.66 9.83
N THR A 123 3.95 9.75 8.90
CA THR A 123 4.99 9.07 8.11
C THR A 123 5.21 9.65 6.72
N ASN A 124 4.46 10.68 6.31
CA ASN A 124 4.59 11.27 4.98
C ASN A 124 6.03 11.72 4.65
N PRO A 125 6.79 12.33 5.57
CA PRO A 125 8.18 12.72 5.28
C PRO A 125 9.05 11.54 4.83
N ILE A 126 8.88 10.37 5.45
CA ILE A 126 9.64 9.15 5.11
C ILE A 126 9.24 8.67 3.70
N TRP A 127 7.93 8.63 3.41
CA TRP A 127 7.43 8.22 2.11
C TRP A 127 7.80 9.20 1.00
N MET A 128 7.88 10.50 1.32
CA MET A 128 8.33 11.53 0.39
C MET A 128 9.77 11.29 -0.04
N VAL A 129 10.68 11.09 0.91
CA VAL A 129 12.09 10.77 0.62
C VAL A 129 12.22 9.47 -0.16
N ARG A 130 11.46 8.41 0.22
CA ARG A 130 11.42 7.15 -0.53
C ARG A 130 11.05 7.38 -1.99
N THR A 131 9.90 8.01 -2.25
CA THR A 131 9.39 8.21 -3.61
C THR A 131 10.38 9.03 -4.43
N ARG A 132 10.95 10.10 -3.86
CA ARG A 132 11.94 10.93 -4.54
C ARG A 132 13.20 10.19 -4.95
N MET A 133 13.72 9.34 -4.06
CA MET A 133 14.89 8.52 -4.37
C MET A 133 14.60 7.48 -5.45
N GLN A 134 13.35 7.03 -5.57
CA GLN A 134 12.94 6.06 -6.60
C GLN A 134 12.74 6.70 -7.97
N ILE A 135 12.33 7.97 -8.06
CA ILE A 135 12.15 8.70 -9.32
C ILE A 135 13.44 9.34 -9.88
N LEU A 136 14.58 9.20 -9.18
CA LEU A 136 15.83 9.89 -9.52
C LEU A 136 16.38 9.55 -10.92
N VAL A 137 16.18 8.32 -11.43
CA VAL A 137 16.66 7.94 -12.78
C VAL A 137 15.87 8.65 -13.89
N ASP A 138 14.70 9.20 -13.55
CA ASP A 138 13.89 10.02 -14.44
C ASP A 138 14.10 11.52 -14.21
N ALA A 139 15.21 11.92 -13.56
CA ALA A 139 15.57 13.32 -13.43
C ALA A 139 15.64 13.97 -14.81
N ALA A 140 14.68 14.86 -15.09
CA ALA A 140 14.68 15.68 -16.30
C ALA A 140 15.88 16.65 -16.29
N ALA A 141 16.27 17.15 -17.46
CA ALA A 141 17.21 18.25 -17.55
C ALA A 141 16.77 19.40 -16.63
N GLY A 142 17.63 19.81 -15.69
CA GLY A 142 17.34 20.84 -14.68
C GLY A 142 16.78 20.33 -13.35
N GLN A 143 16.65 19.01 -13.14
CA GLN A 143 16.40 18.41 -11.82
C GLN A 143 17.72 18.05 -11.14
N ARG A 144 17.80 18.25 -9.83
CA ARG A 144 19.02 18.00 -9.05
C ARG A 144 19.12 16.53 -8.69
N GLN A 145 20.23 15.90 -9.06
CA GLN A 145 20.54 14.55 -8.60
C GLN A 145 20.94 14.59 -7.12
N TYR A 146 20.35 13.69 -6.33
CA TYR A 146 20.73 13.53 -4.93
C TYR A 146 21.93 12.60 -4.84
N SER A 147 22.96 13.01 -4.09
CA SER A 147 24.11 12.16 -3.78
C SER A 147 23.74 11.03 -2.79
N GLY A 148 22.68 11.23 -2.01
CA GLY A 148 22.17 10.25 -1.06
C GLY A 148 20.93 10.73 -0.28
N TYR A 149 20.47 9.94 0.69
CA TYR A 149 19.27 10.25 1.46
C TYR A 149 19.38 11.52 2.30
N GLY A 150 20.54 11.76 2.93
CA GLY A 150 20.77 12.97 3.74
C GLY A 150 20.76 14.24 2.89
N ASP A 151 21.36 14.18 1.71
CA ASP A 151 21.35 15.27 0.72
C ASP A 151 19.93 15.52 0.18
N ALA A 152 19.16 14.46 -0.07
CA ALA A 152 17.75 14.58 -0.44
C ALA A 152 16.93 15.31 0.64
N ILE A 153 17.08 14.91 1.91
CA ILE A 153 16.39 15.57 3.04
C ILE A 153 16.79 17.03 3.16
N LYS A 154 18.10 17.32 3.12
CA LYS A 154 18.63 18.69 3.21
C LYS A 154 18.13 19.57 2.06
N THR A 155 18.09 19.01 0.85
CA THR A 155 17.63 19.73 -0.34
C THR A 155 16.13 20.00 -0.28
N ILE A 156 15.30 19.01 0.08
CA ILE A 156 13.85 19.20 0.27
C ILE A 156 13.61 20.31 1.30
N PHE A 157 14.28 20.25 2.44
CA PHE A 157 14.11 21.24 3.50
C PHE A 157 14.55 22.65 3.06
N ARG A 158 15.67 22.77 2.33
CA ARG A 158 16.18 24.07 1.88
C ARG A 158 15.37 24.70 0.76
N GLU A 159 14.90 23.91 -0.20
CA GLU A 159 14.24 24.41 -1.42
C GLU A 159 12.72 24.47 -1.29
N GLU A 160 12.12 23.61 -0.46
CA GLU A 160 10.66 23.48 -0.33
C GLU A 160 10.14 23.70 1.08
N GLY A 161 11.04 23.84 2.05
CA GLY A 161 10.69 23.92 3.46
C GLY A 161 10.01 22.66 3.98
N ILE A 162 9.30 22.82 5.10
CA ILE A 162 8.56 21.73 5.74
C ILE A 162 7.41 21.24 4.84
N GLY A 163 6.77 22.16 4.10
CA GLY A 163 5.67 21.83 3.19
C GLY A 163 6.06 20.83 2.09
N GLY A 164 7.32 20.83 1.64
CA GLY A 164 7.85 19.86 0.69
C GLY A 164 7.67 18.41 1.15
N PHE A 165 7.88 18.13 2.45
CA PHE A 165 7.70 16.78 3.01
C PHE A 165 6.25 16.30 3.04
N TYR A 166 5.29 17.20 2.85
CA TYR A 166 3.85 16.91 2.88
C TYR A 166 3.19 16.87 1.49
N LYS A 167 3.99 17.00 0.42
CA LYS A 167 3.48 16.86 -0.94
C LYS A 167 2.93 15.44 -1.19
N GLY A 168 1.81 15.40 -1.91
CA GLY A 168 1.06 14.17 -2.18
C GLY A 168 0.22 13.66 -1.00
N ILE A 169 0.10 14.40 0.11
CA ILE A 169 -0.71 13.94 1.25
C ILE A 169 -2.21 13.87 0.94
N SER A 170 -2.74 14.76 0.11
CA SER A 170 -4.15 14.70 -0.31
C SER A 170 -4.47 13.41 -1.07
N ALA A 171 -3.60 13.01 -2.00
CA ALA A 171 -3.71 11.72 -2.68
C ALA A 171 -3.53 10.53 -1.71
N SER A 172 -2.68 10.69 -0.68
CA SER A 172 -2.49 9.70 0.39
C SER A 172 -3.77 9.42 1.18
N TYR A 173 -4.52 10.48 1.51
CA TYR A 173 -5.79 10.35 2.22
C TYR A 173 -6.85 9.67 1.37
N TRP A 174 -6.89 9.95 0.06
CA TRP A 174 -7.79 9.24 -0.85
C TRP A 174 -7.50 7.73 -0.89
N GLY A 175 -6.22 7.34 -0.82
CA GLY A 175 -5.83 5.94 -0.69
C GLY A 175 -6.39 5.25 0.55
N CYS A 176 -6.65 5.99 1.64
CA CYS A 176 -7.28 5.42 2.84
C CYS A 176 -8.73 4.99 2.57
N ALA A 177 -9.41 5.57 1.58
CA ALA A 177 -10.78 5.23 1.21
C ALA A 177 -10.87 3.92 0.40
N GLU A 178 -9.75 3.39 -0.12
CA GLU A 178 -9.74 2.15 -0.89
C GLU A 178 -10.31 0.96 -0.09
N GLY A 179 -9.92 0.83 1.18
CA GLY A 179 -10.41 -0.24 2.04
C GLY A 179 -11.92 -0.16 2.28
N ALA A 180 -12.46 1.05 2.45
CA ALA A 180 -13.90 1.26 2.59
C ALA A 180 -14.65 0.92 1.29
N MET A 181 -14.11 1.32 0.14
CA MET A 181 -14.67 0.98 -1.17
C MET A 181 -14.67 -0.52 -1.40
N GLN A 182 -13.57 -1.21 -1.10
CA GLN A 182 -13.46 -2.67 -1.19
C GLN A 182 -14.53 -3.36 -0.32
N PHE A 183 -14.69 -2.91 0.93
CA PHE A 183 -15.66 -3.48 1.86
C PHE A 183 -17.10 -3.30 1.35
N LEU A 184 -17.46 -2.09 0.90
CA LEU A 184 -18.80 -1.80 0.37
C LEU A 184 -19.11 -2.65 -0.86
N ILE A 185 -18.17 -2.75 -1.81
CA ILE A 185 -18.34 -3.58 -3.00
C ILE A 185 -18.46 -5.05 -2.61
N TYR A 186 -17.64 -5.51 -1.66
CA TYR A 186 -17.68 -6.89 -1.17
C TYR A 186 -19.03 -7.24 -0.53
N GLU A 187 -19.55 -6.40 0.37
CA GLU A 187 -20.84 -6.65 1.03
C GLU A 187 -22.01 -6.65 0.05
N GLN A 188 -21.99 -5.76 -0.94
CA GLN A 188 -22.98 -5.74 -2.03
C GLN A 188 -22.92 -7.01 -2.88
N LEU A 189 -21.70 -7.45 -3.23
CA LEU A 189 -21.49 -8.64 -4.04
C LEU A 189 -21.90 -9.90 -3.27
N LYS A 190 -21.49 -10.01 -2.00
CA LYS A 190 -21.84 -11.10 -1.08
C LYS A 190 -23.35 -11.19 -0.90
N SER A 191 -24.02 -10.08 -0.60
CA SER A 191 -25.48 -10.04 -0.43
C SER A 191 -26.21 -10.50 -1.69
N LYS A 192 -25.80 -10.03 -2.88
CA LYS A 192 -26.37 -10.47 -4.16
C LYS A 192 -26.15 -11.97 -4.42
N LEU A 193 -24.98 -12.50 -4.09
CA LEU A 193 -24.66 -13.92 -4.26
C LEU A 193 -25.48 -14.80 -3.32
N ILE A 194 -25.64 -14.42 -2.06
CA ILE A 194 -26.49 -15.13 -1.09
C ILE A 194 -27.94 -15.16 -1.57
N THR A 195 -28.50 -14.02 -2.02
CA THR A 195 -29.87 -13.96 -2.53
C THR A 195 -30.06 -14.87 -3.75
N ARG A 196 -29.09 -14.87 -4.69
CA ARG A 196 -29.14 -15.76 -5.87
C ARG A 196 -29.05 -17.23 -5.49
N GLN A 197 -28.17 -17.60 -4.56
CA GLN A 197 -28.03 -18.97 -4.09
C GLN A 197 -29.29 -19.44 -3.36
N ASN A 198 -29.88 -18.60 -2.52
CA ASN A 198 -31.11 -18.91 -1.80
C ASN A 198 -32.32 -19.01 -2.73
N LYS A 199 -32.36 -18.24 -3.82
CA LYS A 199 -33.38 -18.41 -4.86
C LYS A 199 -33.30 -19.79 -5.51
N LYS A 200 -32.10 -20.21 -5.96
CA LYS A 200 -31.89 -21.55 -6.54
C LYS A 200 -32.22 -22.68 -5.56
N ARG A 201 -31.75 -22.56 -4.31
CA ARG A 201 -32.06 -23.54 -3.26
C ARG A 201 -33.56 -23.66 -3.00
N ARG A 202 -34.29 -22.54 -3.05
CA ARG A 202 -35.74 -22.54 -2.88
C ARG A 202 -36.45 -23.24 -4.04
N GLU A 203 -35.96 -23.08 -5.27
CA GLU A 203 -36.44 -23.81 -6.45
C GLU A 203 -36.18 -25.33 -6.32
N GLU A 204 -35.10 -25.71 -5.64
CA GLU A 204 -34.73 -27.11 -5.32
C GLU A 204 -35.38 -27.65 -4.03
N GLY A 205 -36.24 -26.88 -3.35
CA GLY A 205 -36.88 -27.27 -2.09
C GLY A 205 -35.97 -27.31 -0.85
N LEU A 206 -34.75 -26.78 -0.95
CA LEU A 206 -33.75 -26.74 0.12
C LEU A 206 -33.92 -25.52 1.04
N ARG A 207 -33.47 -25.64 2.29
CA ARG A 207 -33.47 -24.52 3.25
C ARG A 207 -32.47 -23.42 2.84
N PRO A 208 -32.81 -22.14 3.06
CA PRO A 208 -31.91 -21.03 2.80
C PRO A 208 -30.67 -21.12 3.69
N THR A 209 -29.52 -20.69 3.16
CA THR A 209 -28.25 -20.60 3.87
C THR A 209 -27.70 -19.19 3.81
N GLN A 210 -26.96 -18.79 4.84
CA GLN A 210 -26.18 -17.55 4.84
C GLN A 210 -24.71 -17.78 4.49
N GLU A 211 -24.26 -19.03 4.49
CA GLU A 211 -22.89 -19.40 4.20
C GLU A 211 -22.71 -19.73 2.71
N LEU A 212 -21.75 -19.05 2.09
CA LEU A 212 -21.25 -19.35 0.76
C LEU A 212 -20.05 -20.31 0.86
N SER A 213 -19.73 -20.98 -0.26
CA SER A 213 -18.48 -21.73 -0.36
C SER A 213 -17.27 -20.81 -0.15
N LYS A 214 -16.21 -21.32 0.50
CA LYS A 214 -14.94 -20.61 0.70
C LYS A 214 -14.37 -20.08 -0.62
N ALA A 215 -14.51 -20.84 -1.70
CA ALA A 215 -14.09 -20.42 -3.04
C ALA A 215 -14.89 -19.21 -3.54
N THR A 216 -16.20 -19.18 -3.28
CA THR A 216 -17.06 -18.05 -3.66
C THR A 216 -16.71 -16.80 -2.87
N TYR A 217 -16.44 -16.92 -1.56
CA TYR A 217 -15.95 -15.79 -0.77
C TYR A 217 -14.60 -15.27 -1.28
N PHE A 218 -13.69 -16.17 -1.64
CA PHE A 218 -12.39 -15.81 -2.22
C PHE A 218 -12.55 -15.02 -3.52
N TRP A 219 -13.33 -15.53 -4.48
CA TRP A 219 -13.55 -14.85 -5.76
C TRP A 219 -14.32 -13.53 -5.60
N ALA A 220 -15.27 -13.48 -4.66
CA ALA A 220 -15.98 -12.25 -4.33
C ALA A 220 -15.04 -11.18 -3.75
N ALA A 221 -14.14 -11.56 -2.84
CA ALA A 221 -13.13 -10.68 -2.26
C ALA A 221 -12.08 -10.24 -3.30
N ALA A 222 -11.66 -11.14 -4.19
CA ALA A 222 -10.73 -10.83 -5.27
C ALA A 222 -11.34 -9.83 -6.27
N ALA A 223 -12.59 -10.06 -6.69
CA ALA A 223 -13.31 -9.17 -7.59
C ALA A 223 -13.54 -7.79 -6.96
N SER A 224 -13.98 -7.73 -5.69
CA SER A 224 -14.18 -6.45 -5.01
C SER A 224 -12.87 -5.68 -4.84
N LYS A 225 -11.77 -6.36 -4.52
CA LYS A 225 -10.44 -5.77 -4.43
C LYS A 225 -9.98 -5.23 -5.79
N ALA A 226 -10.16 -5.99 -6.87
CA ALA A 226 -9.78 -5.56 -8.21
C ALA A 226 -10.54 -4.29 -8.64
N VAL A 227 -11.85 -4.26 -8.44
CA VAL A 227 -12.67 -3.08 -8.78
C VAL A 227 -12.27 -1.88 -7.93
N ALA A 228 -12.08 -2.05 -6.62
CA ALA A 228 -11.65 -0.96 -5.74
C ALA A 228 -10.24 -0.45 -6.11
N ALA A 229 -9.30 -1.34 -6.39
CA ALA A 229 -7.94 -0.99 -6.79
C ALA A 229 -7.94 -0.23 -8.12
N VAL A 230 -8.68 -0.68 -9.14
CA VAL A 230 -8.79 0.03 -10.42
C VAL A 230 -9.44 1.40 -10.25
N ALA A 231 -10.56 1.48 -9.51
CA ALA A 231 -11.28 2.73 -9.29
C ALA A 231 -10.45 3.76 -8.52
N THR A 232 -9.62 3.31 -7.59
CA THR A 232 -8.78 4.21 -6.79
C THR A 232 -7.43 4.49 -7.43
N TYR A 233 -6.91 3.64 -8.34
CA TYR A 233 -5.55 3.73 -8.88
C TYR A 233 -5.07 5.14 -9.32
N PRO A 234 -5.92 6.01 -9.93
CA PRO A 234 -5.48 7.37 -10.27
C PRO A 234 -4.87 8.14 -9.09
N HIS A 235 -5.29 7.88 -7.84
CA HIS A 235 -4.69 8.50 -6.66
C HIS A 235 -3.23 8.09 -6.46
N GLU A 236 -2.84 6.86 -6.80
CA GLU A 236 -1.45 6.41 -6.66
C GLU A 236 -0.55 7.15 -7.64
N VAL A 237 -0.99 7.29 -8.89
CA VAL A 237 -0.22 8.00 -9.92
C VAL A 237 -0.13 9.49 -9.57
N ALA A 238 -1.25 10.11 -9.17
CA ALA A 238 -1.25 11.49 -8.71
C ALA A 238 -0.32 11.69 -7.49
N ARG A 239 -0.32 10.76 -6.54
CA ARG A 239 0.58 10.79 -5.37
C ARG A 239 2.05 10.81 -5.80
N THR A 240 2.44 9.96 -6.74
CA THR A 240 3.82 9.92 -7.25
C THR A 240 4.18 11.21 -7.98
N ARG A 241 3.30 11.69 -8.87
CA ARG A 241 3.44 12.95 -9.63
C ARG A 241 3.61 14.17 -8.73
N MET A 242 2.78 14.28 -7.70
CA MET A 242 2.85 15.38 -6.72
C MET A 242 4.16 15.39 -5.91
N ARG A 243 4.84 14.24 -5.79
CA ARG A 243 6.11 14.11 -5.07
C ARG A 243 7.33 14.38 -5.94
N GLU A 244 7.14 14.64 -7.23
CA GLU A 244 8.21 14.99 -8.14
C GLU A 244 8.93 16.28 -7.72
N GLN A 245 10.20 16.37 -8.12
CA GLN A 245 10.98 17.59 -7.94
C GLN A 245 10.49 18.68 -8.90
N ALA A 246 10.69 19.94 -8.51
CA ALA A 246 10.51 21.06 -9.41
C ALA A 246 11.40 20.91 -10.64
N ARG A 247 10.89 21.32 -11.80
CA ARG A 247 11.69 21.46 -13.02
C ARG A 247 12.02 22.93 -13.18
N ALA A 248 13.31 23.25 -13.24
CA ALA A 248 13.78 24.64 -13.33
C ALA A 248 13.18 25.56 -12.24
N GLY A 249 13.03 25.07 -11.00
CA GLY A 249 12.48 25.82 -9.86
C GLY A 249 10.95 25.92 -9.81
N VAL A 250 10.23 25.46 -10.83
CA VAL A 250 8.76 25.48 -10.85
C VAL A 250 8.20 24.08 -10.58
N PHE A 251 7.30 23.96 -9.61
CA PHE A 251 6.55 22.72 -9.38
C PHE A 251 5.31 22.72 -10.26
N LYS A 252 5.21 21.69 -11.10
CA LYS A 252 4.05 21.51 -11.99
C LYS A 252 2.76 21.16 -11.25
N TYR A 253 2.86 20.41 -10.15
CA TYR A 253 1.71 19.85 -9.43
C TYR A 253 1.66 20.39 -7.99
N GLN A 254 0.93 21.50 -7.77
CA GLN A 254 0.87 22.20 -6.48
C GLN A 254 -0.51 22.25 -5.82
N LEU A 255 -1.60 22.29 -6.60
CA LEU A 255 -2.95 22.61 -6.10
C LEU A 255 -3.72 21.40 -5.56
N GLY A 256 -3.10 20.22 -5.51
CA GLY A 256 -3.67 19.01 -4.91
C GLY A 256 -3.96 17.88 -5.91
N MET A 257 -4.63 16.84 -5.43
CA MET A 257 -4.86 15.60 -6.21
C MET A 257 -5.72 15.85 -7.45
N TRP A 258 -6.86 16.53 -7.30
CA TRP A 258 -7.82 16.71 -8.40
C TRP A 258 -7.26 17.59 -9.52
N ASP A 259 -6.53 18.64 -9.16
CA ASP A 259 -5.79 19.47 -10.12
C ASP A 259 -4.73 18.65 -10.86
N THR A 260 -3.91 17.88 -10.12
CA THR A 260 -2.91 16.98 -10.70
C THR A 260 -3.54 16.00 -11.70
N LEU A 261 -4.66 15.37 -11.33
CA LEU A 261 -5.40 14.47 -12.21
C LEU A 261 -5.94 15.18 -13.46
N GLY A 262 -6.45 16.41 -13.31
CA GLY A 262 -6.93 17.22 -14.42
C GLY A 262 -5.81 17.59 -15.40
N VAL A 263 -4.67 18.05 -14.89
CA VAL A 263 -3.47 18.36 -15.69
C VAL A 263 -2.98 17.11 -16.42
N MET A 264 -2.89 15.97 -15.74
CA MET A 264 -2.49 14.69 -16.36
C MET A 264 -3.45 14.27 -17.48
N ALA A 265 -4.77 14.32 -17.23
CA ALA A 265 -5.76 13.95 -18.23
C ALA A 265 -5.72 14.87 -19.46
N LYS A 266 -5.48 16.17 -19.26
CA LYS A 266 -5.43 17.17 -20.33
C LYS A 266 -4.14 17.12 -21.14
N GLU A 267 -2.98 16.97 -20.50
CA GLU A 267 -1.68 17.05 -21.18
C GLU A 267 -1.15 15.69 -21.66
N GLU A 268 -1.41 14.62 -20.90
CA GLU A 268 -0.83 13.29 -21.15
C GLU A 268 -1.88 12.27 -21.62
N GLY A 269 -3.17 12.60 -21.45
CA GLY A 269 -4.31 11.76 -21.77
C GLY A 269 -4.70 10.79 -20.64
N PHE A 270 -5.92 10.25 -20.70
CA PHE A 270 -6.48 9.38 -19.66
C PHE A 270 -5.68 8.10 -19.37
N LYS A 271 -4.93 7.59 -20.35
CA LYS A 271 -4.09 6.40 -20.18
C LYS A 271 -2.96 6.63 -19.16
N SER A 272 -2.50 7.86 -19.01
CA SER A 272 -1.44 8.23 -18.04
C SER A 272 -1.86 7.98 -16.58
N LEU A 273 -3.15 8.12 -16.27
CA LEU A 273 -3.73 7.89 -14.94
C LEU A 273 -3.58 6.45 -14.45
N TYR A 274 -3.31 5.52 -15.37
CA TYR A 274 -3.12 4.10 -15.09
C TYR A 274 -1.69 3.62 -15.37
N SER A 275 -0.73 4.54 -15.51
CA SER A 275 0.65 4.15 -15.73
C SER A 275 1.23 3.36 -14.55
N GLY A 276 2.02 2.34 -14.86
CA GLY A 276 2.57 1.40 -13.87
C GLY A 276 1.59 0.33 -13.35
N MET A 277 0.31 0.33 -13.75
CA MET A 277 -0.69 -0.63 -13.24
C MET A 277 -0.29 -2.09 -13.53
N GLY A 278 0.23 -2.36 -14.73
CA GLY A 278 0.68 -3.71 -15.09
C GLY A 278 1.80 -4.23 -14.16
N VAL A 279 2.78 -3.37 -13.86
CA VAL A 279 3.89 -3.71 -12.93
C VAL A 279 3.36 -3.83 -11.50
N HIS A 280 2.39 -3.00 -11.11
CA HIS A 280 1.72 -3.12 -9.83
C HIS A 280 1.07 -4.50 -9.66
N LEU A 281 0.26 -4.94 -10.62
CA LEU A 281 -0.40 -6.24 -10.60
C LEU A 281 0.61 -7.39 -10.59
N MET A 282 1.68 -7.29 -11.38
CA MET A 282 2.77 -8.26 -11.41
C MET A 282 3.45 -8.41 -10.04
N LYS A 283 3.59 -7.31 -9.27
CA LYS A 283 4.17 -7.32 -7.93
C LYS A 283 3.25 -7.93 -6.87
N VAL A 284 1.93 -7.79 -7.02
CA VAL A 284 0.96 -8.24 -6.01
C VAL A 284 1.08 -9.74 -5.74
N VAL A 285 1.27 -10.55 -6.79
CA VAL A 285 1.34 -12.01 -6.66
C VAL A 285 2.59 -12.46 -5.87
N PRO A 286 3.84 -12.08 -6.24
CA PRO A 286 5.03 -12.42 -5.46
C PRO A 286 4.99 -11.90 -4.02
N ASN A 287 4.50 -10.66 -3.83
CA ASN A 287 4.37 -10.09 -2.49
C ASN A 287 3.43 -10.93 -1.61
N SER A 288 2.29 -11.35 -2.17
CA SER A 288 1.34 -12.20 -1.45
C SER A 288 1.92 -13.58 -1.18
N ALA A 289 2.58 -14.19 -2.16
CA ALA A 289 3.24 -15.49 -2.01
C ALA A 289 4.30 -15.46 -0.90
N LEU A 290 5.13 -14.42 -0.83
CA LEU A 290 6.15 -14.26 0.22
C LEU A 290 5.54 -14.05 1.61
N MET A 291 4.45 -13.29 1.71
CA MET A 291 3.74 -13.14 2.98
C MET A 291 3.16 -14.48 3.46
N PHE A 292 2.50 -15.24 2.58
CA PHE A 292 1.95 -16.55 2.91
C PHE A 292 3.05 -17.56 3.26
N LEU A 293 4.12 -17.62 2.46
CA LEU A 293 5.27 -18.48 2.74
C LEU A 293 5.88 -18.18 4.10
N THR A 294 6.07 -16.90 4.42
CA THR A 294 6.65 -16.53 5.72
C THR A 294 5.70 -16.85 6.86
N TYR A 295 4.39 -16.60 6.68
CA TYR A 295 3.38 -16.99 7.65
C TYR A 295 3.39 -18.50 7.91
N GLU A 296 3.44 -19.32 6.86
CA GLU A 296 3.49 -20.78 6.98
C GLU A 296 4.77 -21.25 7.67
N CYS A 297 5.94 -20.74 7.26
CA CYS A 297 7.22 -21.06 7.92
C CYS A 297 7.18 -20.76 9.43
N VAL A 298 6.60 -19.61 9.80
CA VAL A 298 6.50 -19.21 11.20
C VAL A 298 5.49 -20.06 11.94
N ARG A 299 4.32 -20.32 11.33
CA ARG A 299 3.28 -21.17 11.90
C ARG A 299 3.83 -22.57 12.19
N THR A 300 4.45 -23.22 11.20
CA THR A 300 5.07 -24.53 11.37
C THR A 300 6.19 -24.52 12.41
N TRP A 301 6.93 -23.42 12.55
CA TRP A 301 7.93 -23.28 13.61
C TRP A 301 7.30 -23.12 14.99
N LEU A 302 6.20 -22.37 15.11
CA LEU A 302 5.44 -22.18 16.34
C LEU A 302 4.68 -23.43 16.79
N ASP A 303 4.15 -24.23 15.85
CA ASP A 303 3.44 -25.49 16.13
C ASP A 303 4.36 -26.55 16.79
N ARG A 304 5.68 -26.33 16.80
CA ARG A 304 6.65 -27.15 17.54
C ARG A 304 6.72 -26.81 19.04
N TYR A 305 5.96 -25.82 19.52
CA TYR A 305 5.93 -25.38 20.92
C TYR A 305 4.54 -25.60 21.52
N GLU A 306 4.48 -26.10 22.76
CA GLU A 306 3.23 -26.17 23.52
C GLU A 306 2.98 -24.84 24.23
N VAL A 307 1.75 -24.31 24.11
CA VAL A 307 1.37 -23.05 24.75
C VAL A 307 1.05 -23.32 26.21
N VAL A 308 1.80 -22.69 27.11
CA VAL A 308 1.47 -22.66 28.55
C VAL A 308 0.79 -21.32 28.83
N ASN A 309 -0.41 -21.39 29.41
CA ASN A 309 -1.22 -20.21 29.77
C ASN A 309 -0.52 -19.33 30.81
#